data_AF-A0AAD3Y9C6-F1
#
_entry.id   AF-A0AAD3Y9C6-F1
#
_cell.length_a   1.000
_cell.length_b   1.000
_cell.length_c   1.000
_cell.angle_alpha   90.00
_cell.angle_beta   90.00
_cell.angle_gamma   90.00
#
_symmetry.space_group_name_H-M   'P 1'
#
loop_
_entity.id
_entity.type
_entity.pdbx_description
1 polymer ?
#
loop_
_entity_poly.entity_id
_entity_poly.type
_entity_poly.pdbx_seq_one_letter_code
_entity_poly.pdbx_strand_id
1 'polypeptide(L)'
;MHIRSMSSSAEPPSPPERARRPSPYRLPALPDFLAAFAPLHAVGWRLQVLPGSLRDMPHSAADELASSADLQGRRLVRAYAFPRDRDGWRALVAAMSSIGQVVEDLDHHPLLLAAPASDLPPGVAELADAPDGYVLYVATHTHTPMPPLGLQMEGKPAPGVTGKDVAFAERVERAARHSHYV
;
A
#
# COMPACT_ATOMS: atom_id res chain seq x y z
N MET A 1 72.88 -20.14 8.88
CA MET A 1 71.84 -19.29 9.49
C MET A 1 70.85 -18.91 8.39
N HIS A 2 69.67 -19.54 8.35
CA HIS A 2 68.64 -19.25 7.34
C HIS A 2 67.51 -18.45 8.00
N ILE A 3 67.25 -17.23 7.52
CA ILE A 3 66.15 -16.39 7.98
C ILE A 3 64.91 -16.75 7.15
N ARG A 4 63.92 -17.39 7.78
CA ARG A 4 62.59 -17.64 7.21
C ARG A 4 61.78 -16.34 7.25
N SER A 5 61.47 -15.81 6.07
CA SER A 5 60.47 -14.75 5.90
C SER A 5 59.07 -15.34 6.15
N MET A 6 58.36 -14.84 7.16
CA MET A 6 56.94 -15.13 7.37
C MET A 6 56.11 -14.06 6.66
N SER A 7 55.56 -14.41 5.49
CA SER A 7 54.50 -13.63 4.87
C SER A 7 53.20 -13.87 5.65
N SER A 8 52.82 -12.90 6.48
CA SER A 8 51.49 -12.83 7.07
C SER A 8 50.52 -12.33 6.01
N SER A 9 49.74 -13.24 5.42
CA SER A 9 48.60 -12.88 4.58
C SER A 9 47.50 -12.35 5.49
N ALA A 10 47.36 -11.02 5.57
CA ALA A 10 46.22 -10.38 6.19
C ALA A 10 44.99 -10.56 5.28
N GLU A 11 43.97 -11.24 5.79
CA GLU A 11 42.65 -11.38 5.16
C GLU A 11 41.97 -10.00 5.12
N PRO A 12 41.43 -9.54 3.98
CA PRO A 12 40.76 -8.25 3.91
C PRO A 12 39.45 -8.30 4.74
N PRO A 13 39.13 -7.24 5.50
CA PRO A 13 37.91 -7.22 6.31
C PRO A 13 36.67 -7.33 5.43
N SER A 14 35.76 -8.23 5.82
CA SER A 14 34.45 -8.40 5.18
C SER A 14 33.73 -7.05 5.07
N PRO A 15 33.12 -6.71 3.91
CA PRO A 15 32.38 -5.47 3.78
C PRO A 15 31.25 -5.42 4.80
N PRO A 16 30.93 -4.23 5.36
CA PRO A 16 29.88 -4.08 6.35
C PRO A 16 28.56 -4.62 5.79
N GLU A 17 27.93 -5.51 6.56
CA GLU A 17 26.67 -6.16 6.21
C GLU A 17 25.65 -5.07 5.87
N ARG A 18 25.33 -4.89 4.57
CA ARG A 18 24.27 -3.97 4.15
C ARG A 18 23.02 -4.41 4.91
N ALA A 19 22.54 -3.53 5.80
CA ALA A 19 21.31 -3.75 6.54
C ALA A 19 20.25 -4.27 5.58
N ARG A 20 19.87 -5.54 5.73
CA ARG A 20 18.92 -6.19 4.83
C ARG A 20 17.61 -5.43 4.94
N ARG A 21 17.20 -4.80 3.84
CA ARG A 21 15.90 -4.13 3.78
C ARG A 21 14.81 -5.17 4.12
N PRO A 22 13.86 -4.86 5.01
CA PRO A 22 12.78 -5.77 5.33
C PRO A 22 12.01 -6.18 4.06
N SER A 23 11.50 -7.41 4.03
CA SER A 23 10.63 -7.88 2.94
C SER A 23 9.43 -6.92 2.76
N PRO A 24 9.03 -6.57 1.53
CA PRO A 24 7.91 -5.64 1.29
C PRO A 24 6.55 -6.23 1.66
N TYR A 25 6.45 -7.56 1.80
CA TYR A 25 5.25 -8.26 2.27
C TYR A 25 5.09 -8.24 3.79
N ARG A 26 6.04 -7.66 4.50
CA ARG A 26 6.03 -7.58 5.95
C ARG A 26 5.08 -6.49 6.41
N LEU A 27 4.35 -6.75 7.49
CA LEU A 27 3.67 -5.70 8.23
C LEU A 27 4.71 -4.69 8.72
N PRO A 28 4.66 -3.43 8.27
CA PRO A 28 5.60 -2.40 8.72
C PRO A 28 5.33 -2.07 10.18
N ALA A 29 6.35 -1.52 10.86
CA ALA A 29 6.12 -0.89 12.15
C ALA A 29 5.21 0.33 11.96
N LEU A 30 4.35 0.62 12.93
CA LEU A 30 3.40 1.72 12.83
C LEU A 30 4.07 3.07 12.50
N PRO A 31 5.17 3.49 13.16
CA PRO A 31 5.80 4.78 12.84
C PRO A 31 6.26 4.87 11.38
N ASP A 32 6.84 3.78 10.85
CA ASP A 32 7.30 3.71 9.46
C ASP A 32 6.11 3.80 8.49
N PHE A 33 5.01 3.10 8.80
CA PHE A 33 3.78 3.19 8.03
C PHE A 33 3.22 4.60 8.02
N LEU A 34 3.07 5.24 9.19
CA LEU A 34 2.51 6.59 9.28
C LEU A 34 3.33 7.61 8.49
N ALA A 35 4.66 7.50 8.56
CA ALA A 35 5.57 8.36 7.80
C ALA A 35 5.38 8.20 6.28
N ALA A 36 5.25 6.96 5.80
CA ALA A 36 5.05 6.68 4.38
C ALA A 36 3.61 6.97 3.90
N PHE A 37 2.62 6.80 4.78
CA PHE A 37 1.20 6.99 4.44
C PHE A 37 0.76 8.45 4.48
N ALA A 38 1.39 9.31 5.28
CA ALA A 38 0.97 10.72 5.41
C ALA A 38 0.85 11.48 4.07
N PRO A 39 1.80 11.37 3.11
CA PRO A 39 1.65 12.00 1.80
C PRO A 39 0.50 11.41 0.96
N LEU A 40 0.27 10.10 1.06
CA LEU A 40 -0.84 9.41 0.37
C LEU A 40 -2.19 9.87 0.94
N HIS A 41 -2.28 10.01 2.27
CA HIS A 41 -3.45 10.52 2.94
C HIS A 41 -3.81 11.93 2.46
N ALA A 42 -2.79 12.80 2.31
CA ALA A 42 -2.97 14.17 1.83
C ALA A 42 -3.56 14.23 0.41
N VAL A 43 -3.30 13.22 -0.44
CA VAL A 43 -3.84 13.15 -1.81
C VAL A 43 -5.09 12.28 -1.95
N GLY A 44 -5.72 11.93 -0.82
CA GLY A 44 -7.03 11.32 -0.80
C GLY A 44 -7.04 9.80 -0.57
N TRP A 45 -5.89 9.16 -0.33
CA TRP A 45 -5.90 7.76 0.13
C TRP A 45 -6.44 7.67 1.54
N ARG A 46 -7.18 6.60 1.83
CA ARG A 46 -7.76 6.34 3.15
C ARG A 46 -7.45 4.91 3.58
N LEU A 47 -7.35 4.72 4.90
CA LEU A 47 -7.25 3.40 5.51
C LEU A 47 -8.67 2.96 5.91
N GLN A 48 -9.12 1.81 5.42
CA GLN A 48 -10.42 1.24 5.75
C GLN A 48 -10.30 -0.12 6.41
N VAL A 49 -11.28 -0.48 7.24
CA VAL A 49 -11.44 -1.84 7.77
C VAL A 49 -11.92 -2.77 6.64
N LEU A 50 -11.32 -3.95 6.56
CA LEU A 50 -11.78 -5.02 5.68
C LEU A 50 -13.15 -5.54 6.16
N PRO A 51 -14.12 -5.73 5.25
CA PRO A 51 -15.39 -6.36 5.60
C PRO A 51 -15.15 -7.73 6.27
N GLY A 52 -15.80 -7.95 7.42
CA GLY A 52 -15.62 -9.19 8.20
C GLY A 52 -14.39 -9.22 9.12
N SER A 53 -13.59 -8.16 9.17
CA SER A 53 -12.47 -8.04 10.12
C SER A 53 -12.88 -7.55 11.51
N LEU A 54 -14.11 -7.07 11.67
CA LEU A 54 -14.70 -6.81 12.98
C LEU A 54 -15.09 -8.16 13.60
N ARG A 55 -14.13 -8.83 14.24
CA ARG A 55 -14.50 -9.73 15.34
C ARG A 55 -15.05 -8.83 16.44
N ASP A 56 -16.28 -9.10 16.89
CA ASP A 56 -16.92 -8.51 18.06
C ASP A 56 -15.93 -8.46 19.23
N MET A 57 -15.31 -7.32 19.45
CA MET A 57 -14.62 -7.02 20.68
C MET A 57 -15.07 -5.62 21.10
N PRO A 58 -15.57 -5.45 22.35
CA PRO A 58 -15.95 -4.14 22.83
C PRO A 58 -14.67 -3.32 22.98
N HIS A 59 -14.55 -2.20 22.25
CA HIS A 59 -13.35 -1.38 22.26
C HIS A 59 -13.65 -0.02 22.88
N SER A 60 -12.92 0.28 23.94
CA SER A 60 -12.85 1.60 24.56
C SER A 60 -12.12 2.56 23.61
N ALA A 61 -12.33 3.88 23.72
CA ALA A 61 -11.65 4.89 22.90
C ALA A 61 -10.10 4.83 22.97
N ALA A 62 -9.53 4.16 23.99
CA ALA A 62 -8.10 3.85 24.07
C ALA A 62 -7.65 2.71 23.11
N ASP A 63 -8.53 1.75 22.82
CA ASP A 63 -8.31 0.68 21.84
C ASP A 63 -8.48 1.16 20.40
N GLU A 64 -9.17 2.27 20.14
CA GLU A 64 -9.25 2.83 18.78
C GLU A 64 -7.90 3.40 18.31
N LEU A 65 -7.14 4.03 19.22
CA LEU A 65 -5.79 4.51 18.94
C LEU A 65 -4.80 3.34 18.78
N ALA A 66 -4.96 2.24 19.53
CA ALA A 66 -4.20 1.01 19.35
C ALA A 66 -4.66 0.17 18.14
N SER A 67 -5.92 0.23 17.72
CA SER A 67 -6.43 -0.48 16.53
C SER A 67 -6.09 0.24 15.23
N SER A 68 -5.77 1.54 15.31
CA SER A 68 -5.09 2.26 14.23
C SER A 68 -3.64 1.81 14.04
N ALA A 69 -3.07 1.09 15.03
CA ALA A 69 -1.75 0.47 14.97
C ALA A 69 -1.74 -0.92 14.31
N ASP A 70 -2.90 -1.60 14.21
CA ASP A 70 -2.98 -2.88 13.52
C ASP A 70 -3.34 -2.67 12.05
N LEU A 71 -2.34 -2.88 11.20
CA LEU A 71 -2.49 -2.87 9.76
C LEU A 71 -3.15 -4.14 9.24
N GLN A 72 -3.28 -5.17 10.08
CA GLN A 72 -4.13 -6.32 9.78
C GLN A 72 -5.60 -5.93 9.85
N GLY A 73 -6.42 -6.60 9.06
CA GLY A 73 -7.82 -6.26 8.93
C GLY A 73 -8.05 -4.93 8.20
N ARG A 74 -7.02 -4.34 7.60
CA ARG A 74 -7.11 -3.04 6.91
C ARG A 74 -6.80 -3.16 5.42
N ARG A 75 -7.27 -2.16 4.67
CA ARG A 75 -6.93 -1.92 3.27
C ARG A 75 -6.73 -0.43 3.00
N LEU A 76 -5.89 -0.11 2.02
CA LEU A 76 -5.78 1.22 1.46
C LEU A 76 -6.80 1.40 0.35
N VAL A 77 -7.46 2.56 0.30
CA VAL A 77 -8.48 2.87 -0.70
C VAL A 77 -8.31 4.27 -1.26
N ARG A 78 -8.69 4.46 -2.54
CA ARG A 78 -8.73 5.75 -3.23
C ARG A 78 -9.85 5.72 -4.27
N ALA A 79 -10.53 6.85 -4.46
CA ALA A 79 -11.49 7.02 -5.55
C ALA A 79 -11.11 8.22 -6.40
N TYR A 80 -11.08 8.05 -7.72
CA TYR A 80 -10.83 9.09 -8.69
C TYR A 80 -12.11 9.41 -9.43
N ALA A 81 -12.40 10.69 -9.59
CA ALA A 81 -13.56 11.18 -10.31
C ALA A 81 -13.20 11.64 -11.72
N PHE A 82 -14.08 11.37 -12.67
CA PHE A 82 -13.97 11.81 -14.04
C PHE A 82 -15.32 12.36 -14.52
N PRO A 83 -15.35 13.36 -15.41
CA PRO A 83 -16.59 13.88 -15.97
C PRO A 83 -17.44 12.79 -16.64
N ARG A 84 -18.77 12.92 -16.60
CA ARG A 84 -19.70 12.01 -17.28
C ARG A 84 -19.88 12.39 -18.74
N ASP A 85 -18.79 12.29 -19.48
CA ASP A 85 -18.74 12.53 -20.91
C ASP A 85 -17.72 11.59 -21.58
N ARG A 86 -17.55 11.74 -22.89
CA ARG A 86 -16.62 10.92 -23.69
C ARG A 86 -15.18 11.04 -23.22
N ASP A 87 -14.75 12.25 -22.83
CA ASP A 87 -13.35 12.51 -22.49
C ASP A 87 -13.05 12.06 -21.05
N GLY A 88 -14.01 12.19 -20.14
CA GLY A 88 -13.95 11.57 -18.81
C GLY A 88 -13.90 10.05 -18.87
N TRP A 89 -14.66 9.41 -19.76
CA TRP A 89 -14.53 7.96 -19.99
C TRP A 89 -13.14 7.57 -20.50
N ARG A 90 -12.59 8.32 -21.46
CA ARG A 90 -11.23 8.11 -21.97
C ARG A 90 -10.17 8.28 -20.89
N ALA A 91 -10.30 9.33 -20.07
CA ALA A 91 -9.40 9.60 -18.96
C ALA A 91 -9.45 8.47 -17.91
N LEU A 92 -10.63 7.96 -17.59
CA LEU A 92 -10.80 6.80 -16.72
C LEU A 92 -10.07 5.57 -17.27
N VAL A 93 -10.26 5.25 -18.56
CA VAL A 93 -9.61 4.10 -19.20
C VAL A 93 -8.09 4.26 -19.23
N ALA A 94 -7.59 5.48 -19.49
CA ALA A 94 -6.16 5.78 -19.44
C ALA A 94 -5.58 5.63 -18.02
N ALA A 95 -6.32 6.06 -17.00
CA ALA A 95 -5.95 5.87 -15.60
C ALA A 95 -5.89 4.37 -15.23
N MET A 96 -6.90 3.59 -15.64
CA MET A 96 -6.90 2.13 -15.44
C MET A 96 -5.71 1.46 -16.12
N SER A 97 -5.37 1.84 -17.35
CA SER A 97 -4.20 1.33 -18.07
C SER A 97 -2.90 1.64 -17.32
N SER A 98 -2.76 2.87 -16.84
CA SER A 98 -1.60 3.30 -16.05
C SER A 98 -1.45 2.50 -14.75
N ILE A 99 -2.57 2.21 -14.06
CA ILE A 99 -2.59 1.33 -12.88
C ILE A 99 -2.21 -0.10 -13.27
N GLY A 100 -2.68 -0.60 -14.42
CA GLY A 100 -2.33 -1.92 -14.94
C GLY A 100 -0.81 -2.10 -15.05
N GLN A 101 -0.09 -1.11 -15.56
CA GLN A 101 1.37 -1.16 -15.60
C GLN A 101 1.99 -1.23 -14.20
N VAL A 102 1.46 -0.47 -13.24
CA VAL A 102 1.93 -0.52 -11.84
C VAL A 102 1.70 -1.90 -11.22
N VAL A 103 0.58 -2.56 -11.53
CA VAL A 103 0.28 -3.93 -11.09
C VAL A 103 1.33 -4.90 -11.61
N GLU A 104 1.65 -4.84 -12.91
CA GLU A 104 2.68 -5.68 -13.53
C GLU A 104 4.05 -5.43 -12.90
N ASP A 105 4.44 -4.18 -12.74
CA ASP A 105 5.77 -3.80 -12.21
C ASP A 105 5.99 -4.23 -10.75
N LEU A 106 4.91 -4.38 -9.97
CA LEU A 106 4.97 -4.72 -8.54
C LEU A 106 4.56 -6.16 -8.23
N ASP A 107 3.94 -6.85 -9.19
CA ASP A 107 3.22 -8.10 -8.95
C ASP A 107 2.31 -7.96 -7.71
N HIS A 108 1.46 -6.93 -7.74
CA HIS A 108 0.58 -6.58 -6.62
C HIS A 108 -0.78 -6.14 -7.13
N HIS A 109 -1.79 -6.97 -6.91
CA HIS A 109 -3.08 -6.88 -7.59
C HIS A 109 -4.13 -6.24 -6.66
N PRO A 110 -4.59 -5.00 -6.94
CA PRO A 110 -5.66 -4.36 -6.20
C PRO A 110 -7.04 -4.87 -6.66
N LEU A 111 -8.08 -4.51 -5.91
CA LEU A 111 -9.44 -4.43 -6.43
C LEU A 111 -9.61 -3.10 -7.16
N LEU A 112 -10.12 -3.16 -8.39
CA LEU A 112 -10.51 -2.01 -9.19
C LEU A 112 -12.00 -2.08 -9.49
N LEU A 113 -12.70 -0.97 -9.30
CA LEU A 113 -14.10 -0.85 -9.65
C LEU A 113 -14.32 0.47 -10.39
N ALA A 114 -14.86 0.39 -11.59
CA ALA A 114 -15.11 1.54 -12.45
C ALA A 114 -16.58 1.57 -12.88
N ALA A 115 -17.29 2.64 -12.54
CA ALA A 115 -18.69 2.80 -12.88
C ALA A 115 -19.10 4.28 -12.80
N PRO A 116 -20.26 4.68 -13.35
CA PRO A 116 -20.91 5.93 -12.97
C PRO A 116 -21.12 6.01 -11.45
N ALA A 117 -21.00 7.21 -10.88
CA ALA A 117 -21.17 7.46 -9.44
C ALA A 117 -22.51 6.93 -8.89
N SER A 118 -23.58 7.00 -9.70
CA SER A 118 -24.92 6.52 -9.38
C SER A 118 -25.01 5.01 -9.14
N ASP A 119 -24.07 4.24 -9.68
CA ASP A 119 -24.12 2.77 -9.70
C ASP A 119 -23.20 2.17 -8.61
N LEU A 120 -22.52 3.03 -7.85
CA LEU A 120 -21.57 2.62 -6.82
C LEU A 120 -22.25 2.34 -5.48
N PRO A 121 -21.67 1.43 -4.68
CA PRO A 121 -22.07 1.27 -3.30
C PRO A 121 -21.94 2.58 -2.49
N PRO A 122 -22.80 2.77 -1.48
CA PRO A 122 -22.64 3.87 -0.51
C PRO A 122 -21.21 3.92 0.08
N GLY A 123 -20.69 5.13 0.30
CA GLY A 123 -19.33 5.36 0.79
C GLY A 123 -18.22 5.35 -0.28
N VAL A 124 -18.42 4.73 -1.45
CA VAL A 124 -17.45 4.82 -2.56
C VAL A 124 -17.58 6.15 -3.30
N ALA A 125 -18.81 6.56 -3.63
CA ALA A 125 -19.06 7.84 -4.30
C ALA A 125 -18.64 9.03 -3.43
N GLU A 126 -18.84 8.94 -2.11
CA GLU A 126 -18.42 9.96 -1.13
C GLU A 126 -16.89 10.17 -1.11
N LEU A 127 -16.10 9.11 -1.34
CA LEU A 127 -14.64 9.22 -1.42
C LEU A 127 -14.16 9.95 -2.69
N ALA A 128 -14.98 9.97 -3.73
CA ALA A 128 -14.63 10.56 -5.02
C ALA A 128 -14.98 12.06 -5.10
N ASP A 129 -15.79 12.58 -4.17
CA ASP A 129 -16.33 13.94 -4.18
C ASP A 129 -16.95 14.34 -5.54
N ALA A 130 -17.62 13.38 -6.19
CA ALA A 130 -18.16 13.54 -7.53
C ALA A 130 -19.56 12.91 -7.66
N PRO A 131 -20.63 13.71 -7.52
CA PRO A 131 -21.98 13.18 -7.48
C PRO A 131 -22.47 12.64 -8.84
N ASP A 132 -21.97 13.16 -9.96
CA ASP A 132 -22.52 12.91 -11.30
C ASP A 132 -21.50 12.44 -12.36
N GLY A 133 -20.35 11.92 -11.95
CA GLY A 133 -19.24 11.50 -12.83
C GLY A 133 -19.12 10.00 -13.06
N TYR A 134 -18.06 9.59 -13.79
CA TYR A 134 -17.50 8.26 -13.63
C TYR A 134 -16.54 8.24 -12.45
N VAL A 135 -16.45 7.11 -11.77
CA VAL A 135 -15.52 6.91 -10.65
C VAL A 135 -14.68 5.67 -10.91
N LEU A 136 -13.39 5.79 -10.63
CA LEU A 136 -12.48 4.65 -10.49
C LEU A 136 -12.12 4.49 -9.02
N TYR A 137 -12.65 3.46 -8.39
CA TYR A 137 -12.31 3.05 -7.03
C TYR A 137 -11.20 2.00 -7.05
N VAL A 138 -10.19 2.23 -6.22
CA VAL A 138 -9.01 1.38 -6.05
C VAL A 138 -8.92 0.98 -4.60
N ALA A 139 -8.76 -0.31 -4.34
CA ALA A 139 -8.56 -0.84 -3.00
C ALA A 139 -7.45 -1.89 -2.99
N THR A 140 -6.52 -1.82 -2.05
CA THR A 140 -5.39 -2.74 -1.98
C THR A 140 -5.06 -3.14 -0.54
N HIS A 141 -4.71 -4.42 -0.38
CA HIS A 141 -4.19 -5.01 0.84
C HIS A 141 -3.46 -6.30 0.47
N THR A 142 -2.58 -6.76 1.36
CA THR A 142 -1.88 -8.03 1.23
C THR A 142 -2.69 -9.14 1.89
N HIS A 143 -3.07 -10.17 1.13
CA HIS A 143 -3.85 -11.30 1.64
C HIS A 143 -3.11 -12.19 2.64
N THR A 144 -1.78 -12.30 2.52
CA THR A 144 -0.95 -13.16 3.38
C THR A 144 0.34 -12.43 3.77
N PRO A 145 0.26 -11.45 4.69
CA PRO A 145 1.44 -10.69 5.06
C PRO A 145 2.40 -11.53 5.91
N MET A 146 3.67 -11.12 5.92
CA MET A 146 4.65 -11.64 6.86
C MET A 146 4.53 -10.89 8.20
N PRO A 147 4.76 -11.56 9.34
CA PRO A 147 4.71 -10.91 10.65
C PRO A 147 5.75 -9.79 10.75
N PRO A 148 5.62 -8.80 11.65
CA PRO A 148 6.61 -7.73 11.80
C PRO A 148 8.01 -8.27 12.12
N LEU A 149 9.05 -7.45 11.89
CA LEU A 149 10.43 -7.91 12.04
C LEU A 149 10.74 -8.12 13.53
N GLY A 150 11.31 -9.27 13.87
CA GLY A 150 11.64 -9.61 15.26
C GLY A 150 10.44 -10.01 16.13
N LEU A 151 9.22 -10.07 15.57
CA LEU A 151 8.04 -10.58 16.28
C LEU A 151 7.64 -11.95 15.75
N GLN A 152 7.47 -12.91 16.66
CA GLN A 152 6.74 -14.14 16.40
C GLN A 152 5.27 -13.89 16.73
N MET A 153 4.40 -14.14 15.76
CA MET A 153 2.95 -14.08 15.97
C MET A 153 2.43 -15.49 16.19
N GLU A 154 1.48 -15.64 17.12
CA GLU A 154 0.73 -16.89 17.23
C GLU A 154 -0.23 -17.02 16.05
N GLY A 155 0.02 -18.01 15.19
CA GLY A 155 -0.81 -18.27 14.01
C GLY A 155 -0.42 -17.46 12.76
N LYS A 156 -1.24 -17.58 11.72
CA LYS A 156 -1.01 -16.91 10.44
C LYS A 156 -1.48 -15.45 10.54
N PRO A 157 -0.66 -14.46 10.15
CA PRO A 157 -1.10 -13.07 10.08
C PRO A 157 -2.36 -12.93 9.21
N ALA A 158 -3.32 -12.14 9.69
CA ALA A 158 -4.51 -11.81 8.94
C ALA A 158 -4.16 -10.88 7.75
N PRO A 159 -5.02 -10.81 6.70
CA PRO A 159 -4.82 -9.88 5.60
C PRO A 159 -4.64 -8.45 6.11
N GLY A 160 -3.80 -7.65 5.47
CA GLY A 160 -3.49 -6.30 5.96
C GLY A 160 -2.63 -5.46 5.04
N VAL A 161 -2.35 -4.24 5.46
CA VAL A 161 -1.54 -3.28 4.70
C VAL A 161 -0.06 -3.52 4.96
N THR A 162 0.72 -3.70 3.89
CA THR A 162 2.17 -3.89 3.92
C THR A 162 2.91 -2.81 3.13
N GLY A 163 4.24 -2.91 3.07
CA GLY A 163 5.04 -2.05 2.22
C GLY A 163 4.69 -2.15 0.73
N LYS A 164 4.19 -3.31 0.25
CA LYS A 164 3.70 -3.44 -1.13
C LYS A 164 2.50 -2.55 -1.41
N ASP A 165 1.55 -2.49 -0.48
CA ASP A 165 0.33 -1.69 -0.62
C ASP A 165 0.65 -0.19 -0.68
N VAL A 166 1.57 0.26 0.17
CA VAL A 166 2.06 1.65 0.18
C VAL A 166 2.82 1.96 -1.10
N ALA A 167 3.76 1.11 -1.52
CA ALA A 167 4.52 1.30 -2.76
C ALA A 167 3.62 1.31 -4.01
N PHE A 168 2.57 0.49 -4.01
CA PHE A 168 1.54 0.48 -5.05
C PHE A 168 0.83 1.84 -5.11
N ALA A 169 0.29 2.31 -3.98
CA ALA A 169 -0.39 3.60 -3.91
C ALA A 169 0.51 4.76 -4.36
N GLU A 170 1.78 4.79 -3.95
CA GLU A 170 2.75 5.79 -4.38
C GLU A 170 3.00 5.77 -5.90
N ARG A 171 3.13 4.58 -6.50
CA ARG A 171 3.36 4.47 -7.95
C ARG A 171 2.12 4.85 -8.75
N VAL A 172 0.92 4.49 -8.28
CA VAL A 172 -0.34 4.93 -8.89
C VAL A 172 -0.45 6.45 -8.89
N GLU A 173 -0.20 7.10 -7.76
CA GLU A 173 -0.25 8.57 -7.66
C GLU A 173 0.81 9.24 -8.54
N ARG A 174 2.01 8.64 -8.64
CA ARG A 174 3.02 9.12 -9.57
C ARG A 174 2.54 9.01 -11.01
N ALA A 175 1.99 7.87 -11.42
CA ALA A 175 1.48 7.68 -12.78
C ALA A 175 0.34 8.65 -13.12
N ALA A 176 -0.60 8.86 -12.19
CA ALA A 176 -1.72 9.78 -12.37
C ALA A 176 -1.26 11.24 -12.61
N ARG A 177 -0.23 11.71 -11.89
CA ARG A 177 0.30 13.07 -12.07
C ARG A 177 0.95 13.31 -13.43
N HIS A 178 1.54 12.30 -14.06
CA HIS A 178 2.17 12.44 -15.38
C HIS A 178 1.14 12.46 -16.51
N SER A 179 -0.05 11.90 -16.29
CA SER A 179 -1.15 11.89 -17.26
C SER A 179 -1.95 13.19 -17.34
N HIS A 180 -1.73 14.14 -16.42
CA HIS A 180 -2.36 15.47 -16.43
C HIS A 180 -1.54 16.55 -17.19
N TYR A 181 -0.40 16.19 -17.79
CA TYR A 181 0.50 17.12 -18.52
C TYR A 181 0.63 16.80 -20.02
N VAL A 182 -0.35 16.11 -20.63
CA VAL A 182 -0.38 15.84 -22.08
C VAL A 182 -1.69 16.28 -22.70
#